data_AF-A0A072UJI0-F1
#
_entry.id   AF-A0A072UJI0-F1
#
_cell.length_a   1.000
_cell.length_b   1.000
_cell.length_c   1.000
_cell.angle_alpha   90.00
_cell.angle_beta   90.00
_cell.angle_gamma   90.00
#
_symmetry.space_group_name_H-M   'P 1'
#
loop_
_entity.id
_entity.type
_entity.pdbx_description
1 polymer ?
#
loop_
_entity_poly.entity_id
_entity_poly.type
_entity_poly.pdbx_seq_one_letter_code
_entity_poly.pdbx_strand_id
1 'polypeptide(L)'
;MSNNSFSGELQVIIHHLSRCARYSLQELDLSSNKINGTLPDLSIFSFLEIFDISENSLNGKISEDIRFPTKLRTLQMSSNSMNGVISEFHFSGMSMLKELDLSDNSLALRFTENWVPPFQLNSIGLRSSKLGLTFPKWIQTQKYLLDLDISKAGISDNVPEWFWAKLSSQECNSINISNNNLKGSIPNLQVKNHCSLLSLSSNEFEGPIPAFLQGSALIDLSKNKFSDSRPFLCANGINEILAQFDVSNNQLSGRIPDCWSNFKSLVYVDLSHNNFSGKIPTSMGSLVILRALLLRNNNLTGEIPFSLMNCTQLVMLDMRDNRLEGHIPYWIGSELKELQVLSLKGNYFFGSLPLELCHLQFIQFFDLSLNSLSGRIPKCIKNLTSMTQKDSSDGFTYHFYFIRSEYAYELNALLTWKGVEHVFNNNGLVLLKVIDLSSNHFSEEIPPEIADLIQLVSLNLSRNNFTGKIPSNIGNLTSLDSLDLSRNKLLGSIPPSLSQIDWLSVLDLSHNQLSGEIPTSTQLQSFNATSYEDNLDLCGPPLVKLCTQGEPPHDPKEVQDDEDLLLNRGFYISLTFGFIIGFWGVFGSILIKRSWRHAYFKFMNNLVDNIYVKCR
;
A
#
# COMPACT_ATOMS: atom_id res chain seq x y z
N MET A 1 25.61 17.69 21.99
CA MET A 1 26.45 16.48 21.74
C MET A 1 25.66 15.45 20.92
N SER A 2 24.75 15.90 20.06
CA SER A 2 23.86 15.05 19.28
C SER A 2 24.51 14.51 18.01
N ASN A 3 24.02 13.40 17.49
CA ASN A 3 24.43 12.83 16.20
C ASN A 3 25.95 12.55 16.08
N ASN A 4 26.55 11.96 17.12
CA ASN A 4 28.00 11.74 17.19
C ASN A 4 28.39 10.28 17.50
N SER A 5 27.45 9.33 17.46
CA SER A 5 27.67 7.91 17.83
C SER A 5 28.28 7.72 19.23
N PHE A 6 28.11 8.70 20.12
CA PHE A 6 28.65 8.67 21.47
C PHE A 6 28.00 7.55 22.28
N SER A 7 28.79 6.84 23.10
CA SER A 7 28.30 5.71 23.91
C SER A 7 28.77 5.83 25.35
N GLY A 8 27.98 5.28 26.27
CA GLY A 8 28.23 5.34 27.70
C GLY A 8 26.92 5.31 28.49
N GLU A 9 27.03 5.10 29.80
CA GLU A 9 25.87 5.09 30.69
C GLU A 9 25.45 6.52 31.03
N LEU A 10 24.16 6.85 30.87
CA LEU A 10 23.63 8.19 31.13
C LEU A 10 23.91 8.65 32.56
N GLN A 11 23.79 7.76 33.55
CA GLN A 11 24.07 8.09 34.95
C GLN A 11 25.51 8.59 35.14
N VAL A 12 26.48 7.98 34.45
CA VAL A 12 27.89 8.35 34.53
C VAL A 12 28.12 9.73 33.90
N ILE A 13 27.52 9.97 32.72
CA ILE A 13 27.57 11.27 32.03
C ILE A 13 27.02 12.37 32.95
N ILE A 14 25.84 12.15 33.50
CA ILE A 14 25.17 13.09 34.41
C ILE A 14 25.98 13.32 35.68
N HIS A 15 26.58 12.28 36.26
CA HIS A 15 27.46 12.40 37.42
C HIS A 15 28.67 13.29 37.12
N HIS A 16 29.32 13.12 35.97
CA HIS A 16 30.44 13.99 35.57
C HIS A 16 30.00 15.44 35.35
N LEU A 17 28.90 15.66 34.63
CA LEU A 17 28.35 17.00 34.40
C LEU A 17 27.95 17.71 35.70
N SER A 18 27.45 16.96 36.69
CA SER A 18 27.06 17.51 37.99
C SER A 18 28.23 18.12 38.78
N ARG A 19 29.48 17.77 38.45
CA ARG A 19 30.66 18.31 39.15
C ARG A 19 31.10 19.67 38.61
N CYS A 20 30.82 19.96 37.34
CA CYS A 20 31.32 21.17 36.68
C CYS A 20 30.21 22.12 36.22
N ALA A 21 29.02 21.63 35.92
CA ALA A 21 27.96 22.39 35.28
C ALA A 21 26.63 22.42 36.07
N ARG A 22 26.63 21.95 37.32
CA ARG A 22 25.43 21.86 38.18
C ARG A 22 24.55 23.11 38.20
N TYR A 23 25.18 24.28 38.28
CA TYR A 23 24.52 25.57 38.45
C TYR A 23 24.51 26.43 37.18
N SER A 24 25.01 25.90 36.06
CA SER A 24 25.17 26.66 34.81
C SER A 24 24.59 25.97 33.58
N LEU A 25 24.32 24.66 33.63
CA LEU A 25 23.78 23.90 32.51
C LEU A 25 22.33 24.32 32.23
N GLN A 26 22.10 24.86 31.03
CA GLN A 26 20.78 25.29 30.53
C GLN A 26 20.25 24.37 29.44
N GLU A 27 21.13 23.82 28.62
CA GLU A 27 20.76 22.94 27.51
C GLU A 27 21.67 21.71 27.54
N LEU A 28 21.03 20.54 27.46
CA LEU A 28 21.71 19.27 27.33
C LEU A 28 21.02 18.46 26.23
N ASP A 29 21.57 18.58 25.03
CA ASP A 29 21.20 17.76 23.88
C ASP A 29 22.21 16.62 23.68
N LEU A 30 21.72 15.41 23.83
CA LEU A 30 22.41 14.13 23.71
C LEU A 30 21.71 13.21 22.68
N SER A 31 20.83 13.75 21.84
CA SER A 31 20.03 12.99 20.87
C SER A 31 20.84 12.24 19.82
N SER A 32 20.25 11.21 19.22
CA SER A 32 20.82 10.42 18.11
C SER A 32 22.24 9.91 18.42
N ASN A 33 22.37 9.17 19.52
CA ASN A 33 23.62 8.57 19.98
C ASN A 33 23.40 7.08 20.36
N LYS A 34 24.38 6.48 21.03
CA LYS A 34 24.35 5.09 21.52
C LYS A 34 24.42 5.03 23.05
N ILE A 35 23.87 6.05 23.72
CA ILE A 35 23.87 6.16 25.19
C ILE A 35 22.90 5.12 25.75
N ASN A 36 23.31 4.43 26.81
CA ASN A 36 22.55 3.37 27.46
C ASN A 36 22.39 3.64 28.97
N GLY A 37 21.85 2.66 29.70
CA GLY A 37 21.55 2.76 31.12
C GLY A 37 20.16 3.34 31.38
N THR A 38 19.91 3.76 32.61
CA THR A 38 18.59 4.23 33.07
C THR A 38 18.57 5.74 33.30
N LEU A 39 17.38 6.34 33.28
CA LEU A 39 17.18 7.76 33.60
C LEU A 39 17.58 8.09 35.06
N PRO A 40 18.57 8.97 35.30
CA PRO A 40 18.90 9.45 36.64
C PRO A 40 17.97 10.58 37.10
N ASP A 41 18.03 10.95 38.38
CA ASP A 41 17.42 12.18 38.87
C ASP A 41 18.18 13.41 38.34
N LEU A 42 17.47 14.24 37.58
CA LEU A 42 18.02 15.44 36.92
C LEU A 42 17.79 16.71 37.75
N SER A 43 17.09 16.62 38.89
CA SER A 43 16.80 17.76 39.79
C SER A 43 18.05 18.53 40.24
N ILE A 44 19.22 17.90 40.15
CA ILE A 44 20.53 18.50 40.44
C ILE A 44 20.86 19.70 39.53
N PHE A 45 20.34 19.75 38.29
CA PHE A 45 20.56 20.84 37.33
C PHE A 45 19.42 21.86 37.39
N SER A 46 19.47 22.75 38.38
CA SER A 46 18.37 23.70 38.66
C SER A 46 18.12 24.76 37.59
N PHE A 47 19.00 24.88 36.58
CA PHE A 47 18.91 25.83 35.48
C PHE A 47 18.61 25.19 34.12
N LEU A 48 18.42 23.87 34.07
CA LEU A 48 18.19 23.15 32.82
C LEU A 48 16.83 23.54 32.23
N GLU A 49 16.85 24.08 31.01
CA GLU A 49 15.70 24.51 30.22
C GLU A 49 15.39 23.54 29.08
N ILE A 50 16.42 22.92 28.49
CA ILE A 50 16.26 21.94 27.40
C ILE A 50 16.99 20.66 27.78
N PHE A 51 16.26 19.54 27.76
CA PHE A 51 16.84 18.21 27.88
C PHE A 51 16.34 17.34 26.74
N ASP A 52 17.26 16.92 25.89
CA ASP A 52 17.01 16.01 24.78
C ASP A 52 17.94 14.79 24.86
N ILE A 53 17.35 13.62 24.97
CA ILE A 53 18.02 12.32 24.99
C ILE A 53 17.35 11.34 24.01
N SER A 54 16.64 11.87 23.03
CA SER A 54 15.93 11.10 22.01
C SER A 54 16.87 10.21 21.19
N GLU A 55 16.33 9.17 20.56
CA GLU A 55 17.09 8.28 19.65
C GLU A 55 18.37 7.71 20.27
N ASN A 56 18.21 7.00 21.39
CA ASN A 56 19.29 6.36 22.12
C ASN A 56 18.90 4.93 22.52
N SER A 57 19.70 4.29 23.38
CA SER A 57 19.49 2.92 23.87
C SER A 57 19.21 2.87 25.37
N LEU A 58 18.59 3.92 25.93
CA LEU A 58 18.20 3.93 27.34
C LEU A 58 17.17 2.85 27.64
N ASN A 59 17.25 2.26 28.82
CA ASN A 59 16.35 1.19 29.24
C ASN A 59 15.98 1.32 30.73
N GLY A 60 15.27 0.32 31.23
CA GLY A 60 14.90 0.24 32.64
C GLY A 60 13.66 1.06 32.99
N LYS A 61 13.30 0.99 34.27
CA LYS A 61 12.07 1.57 34.81
C LYS A 61 12.31 3.01 35.26
N ILE A 62 11.49 3.95 34.80
CA ILE A 62 11.42 5.30 35.39
C ILE A 62 10.79 5.17 36.79
N SER A 63 11.58 5.50 37.81
CA SER A 63 11.14 5.46 39.21
C SER A 63 10.26 6.67 39.56
N GLU A 64 9.28 6.47 40.45
CA GLU A 64 8.37 7.52 40.93
C GLU A 64 9.08 8.63 41.72
N ASP A 65 10.29 8.36 42.22
CA ASP A 65 11.12 9.31 42.96
C ASP A 65 11.89 10.29 42.05
N ILE A 66 11.95 10.01 40.74
CA ILE A 66 12.66 10.90 39.80
C ILE A 66 11.89 12.22 39.70
N ARG A 67 12.63 13.33 39.76
CA ARG A 67 12.10 14.67 39.59
C ARG A 67 12.82 15.37 38.44
N PHE A 68 12.04 15.97 37.57
CA PHE A 68 12.56 16.80 36.50
C PHE A 68 12.80 18.24 36.99
N PRO A 69 13.82 18.94 36.46
CA PRO A 69 14.04 20.36 36.76
C PRO A 69 12.82 21.23 36.46
N THR A 70 12.49 22.14 37.38
CA THR A 70 11.28 22.99 37.28
C THR A 70 11.37 24.08 36.22
N LYS A 71 12.58 24.39 35.73
CA LYS A 71 12.83 25.35 34.63
C LYS A 71 12.77 24.73 33.24
N LEU A 72 12.57 23.42 33.12
CA LEU A 72 12.49 22.76 31.82
C LEU A 72 11.35 23.35 30.97
N ARG A 73 11.69 23.67 29.73
CA ARG A 73 10.82 24.11 28.64
C ARG A 73 10.63 22.99 27.62
N THR A 74 11.68 22.22 27.36
CA THR A 74 11.67 21.11 26.40
C THR A 74 12.20 19.85 27.05
N LEU A 75 11.38 18.81 27.04
CA LEU A 75 11.74 17.47 27.50
C LEU A 75 11.52 16.47 26.36
N GLN A 76 12.61 16.01 25.75
CA GLN A 76 12.59 15.04 24.66
C GLN A 76 13.32 13.76 25.08
N MET A 77 12.60 12.65 25.06
CA MET A 77 13.07 11.34 25.52
C MET A 77 12.62 10.21 24.57
N SER A 78 12.19 10.56 23.35
CA SER A 78 11.60 9.63 22.41
C SER A 78 12.59 8.59 21.87
N SER A 79 12.06 7.52 21.27
CA SER A 79 12.86 6.49 20.57
C SER A 79 13.96 5.89 21.46
N ASN A 80 13.54 5.31 22.59
CA ASN A 80 14.39 4.62 23.54
C ASN A 80 13.68 3.32 24.00
N SER A 81 14.25 2.59 24.96
CA SER A 81 13.67 1.34 25.50
C SER A 81 13.24 1.45 26.98
N MET A 82 12.89 2.65 27.43
CA MET A 82 12.46 2.88 28.82
C MET A 82 11.05 2.33 29.07
N ASN A 83 10.78 1.91 30.30
CA ASN A 83 9.47 1.48 30.74
C ASN A 83 9.10 2.10 32.10
N GLY A 84 7.89 1.82 32.57
CA GLY A 84 7.39 2.31 33.86
C GLY A 84 6.14 3.15 33.72
N VAL A 85 5.78 3.83 34.81
CA VAL A 85 4.56 4.63 34.90
C VAL A 85 4.96 6.08 35.14
N ILE A 86 4.53 6.95 34.24
CA ILE A 86 4.58 8.39 34.42
C ILE A 86 3.24 8.85 35.00
N SER A 87 3.30 9.65 36.04
CA SER A 87 2.17 10.19 36.80
C SER A 87 2.37 11.67 37.06
N GLU A 88 1.34 12.37 37.57
CA GLU A 88 1.42 13.81 37.88
C GLU A 88 2.59 14.20 38.80
N PHE A 89 3.08 13.27 39.64
CA PHE A 89 4.21 13.51 40.54
C PHE A 89 5.51 13.87 39.80
N HIS A 90 5.75 13.27 38.62
CA HIS A 90 6.95 13.53 37.82
C HIS A 90 6.95 14.96 37.28
N PHE A 91 5.76 15.52 37.05
CA PHE A 91 5.55 16.84 36.46
C PHE A 91 5.34 17.95 37.49
N SER A 92 5.47 17.65 38.78
CA SER A 92 5.22 18.59 39.85
C SER A 92 6.13 19.82 39.75
N GLY A 93 5.54 21.02 39.67
CA GLY A 93 6.26 22.29 39.63
C GLY A 93 6.87 22.67 38.27
N MET A 94 6.66 21.89 37.21
CA MET A 94 7.22 22.15 35.86
C MET A 94 6.40 23.18 35.06
N SER A 95 6.14 24.37 35.61
CA SER A 95 5.23 25.34 34.97
C SER A 95 5.76 25.98 33.68
N MET A 96 7.06 25.83 33.38
CA MET A 96 7.70 26.37 32.18
C MET A 96 7.65 25.42 30.97
N LEU A 97 7.20 24.18 31.15
CA LEU A 97 7.23 23.17 30.10
C LEU A 97 6.33 23.56 28.91
N LYS A 98 6.89 23.45 27.70
CA LYS A 98 6.26 23.78 26.42
C LYS A 98 6.25 22.61 25.45
N GLU A 99 7.24 21.75 25.52
CA GLU A 99 7.40 20.62 24.63
C GLU A 99 7.69 19.38 25.44
N LEU A 100 6.93 18.33 25.17
CA LEU A 100 7.06 17.03 25.80
C LEU A 100 7.01 15.96 24.72
N ASP A 101 8.09 15.20 24.56
CA ASP A 101 8.10 14.02 23.71
C ASP A 101 8.63 12.79 24.48
N LEU A 102 7.74 11.84 24.72
CA LEU A 102 8.00 10.56 25.37
C LEU A 102 7.76 9.37 24.41
N SER A 103 7.59 9.67 23.11
CA SER A 103 7.19 8.71 22.09
C SER A 103 8.12 7.49 21.99
N ASP A 104 7.57 6.37 21.51
CA ASP A 104 8.35 5.17 21.19
C ASP A 104 9.24 4.68 22.34
N ASN A 105 8.63 4.66 23.53
CA ASN A 105 9.09 3.94 24.69
C ASN A 105 7.98 2.96 25.14
N SER A 106 8.24 2.16 26.16
CA SER A 106 7.24 1.26 26.80
C SER A 106 6.59 1.91 28.03
N LEU A 107 6.30 3.21 27.97
CA LEU A 107 5.77 4.00 29.09
C LEU A 107 4.25 3.90 29.19
N ALA A 108 3.74 3.89 30.41
CA ALA A 108 2.34 4.09 30.71
C ALA A 108 2.13 5.44 31.39
N LEU A 109 1.20 6.26 30.88
CA LEU A 109 0.84 7.52 31.52
C LEU A 109 -0.46 7.32 32.28
N ARG A 110 -0.43 7.54 33.59
CA ARG A 110 -1.57 7.39 34.47
C ARG A 110 -1.73 8.65 35.30
N PHE A 111 -2.77 9.42 34.97
CA PHE A 111 -3.12 10.64 35.67
C PHE A 111 -4.47 10.50 36.35
N THR A 112 -4.66 11.22 37.46
CA THR A 112 -5.98 11.36 38.07
C THR A 112 -6.95 12.07 37.11
N GLU A 113 -8.23 11.69 37.14
CA GLU A 113 -9.23 12.10 36.13
C GLU A 113 -9.40 13.62 36.01
N ASN A 114 -9.23 14.34 37.11
CA ASN A 114 -9.38 15.80 37.20
C ASN A 114 -8.02 16.52 37.24
N TRP A 115 -6.94 15.85 36.83
CA TRP A 115 -5.62 16.45 36.85
C TRP A 115 -5.54 17.62 35.86
N VAL A 116 -5.06 18.76 36.37
CA VAL A 116 -4.72 19.93 35.57
C VAL A 116 -3.20 20.08 35.61
N PRO A 117 -2.49 19.85 34.49
CA PRO A 117 -1.05 20.01 34.45
C PRO A 117 -0.63 21.45 34.79
N PRO A 118 0.51 21.66 35.48
CA PRO A 118 0.98 23.00 35.86
C PRO A 118 1.52 23.83 34.69
N PHE A 119 1.48 23.30 33.47
CA PHE A 119 2.08 23.86 32.26
C PHE A 119 1.08 24.02 31.11
N GLN A 120 1.56 24.62 30.02
CA GLN A 120 0.83 24.80 28.77
C GLN A 120 1.72 24.39 27.61
N LEU A 121 1.51 23.17 27.13
CA LEU A 121 2.27 22.57 26.04
C LEU A 121 1.79 23.11 24.68
N ASN A 122 2.77 23.30 23.80
CA ASN A 122 2.57 23.57 22.38
C ASN A 122 2.75 22.29 21.56
N SER A 123 3.63 21.38 21.99
CA SER A 123 3.89 20.10 21.33
C SER A 123 3.84 18.95 22.33
N ILE A 124 3.12 17.89 21.95
CA ILE A 124 2.92 16.67 22.73
C ILE A 124 3.21 15.46 21.84
N GLY A 125 4.31 14.75 22.11
CA GLY A 125 4.65 13.47 21.52
C GLY A 125 4.48 12.34 22.53
N LEU A 126 3.49 11.48 22.31
CA LEU A 126 3.16 10.33 23.16
C LEU A 126 2.89 9.07 22.32
N ARG A 127 3.43 9.00 21.10
CA ARG A 127 3.26 7.85 20.22
C ARG A 127 3.70 6.57 20.92
N SER A 128 2.95 5.49 20.73
CA SER A 128 3.20 4.17 21.34
C SER A 128 3.11 4.13 22.88
N SER A 129 2.80 5.25 23.55
CA SER A 129 2.66 5.30 25.01
C SER A 129 1.29 4.78 25.45
N LYS A 130 1.22 4.03 26.56
CA LYS A 130 -0.05 3.50 27.07
C LYS A 130 -0.81 4.59 27.83
N LEU A 131 -1.77 5.24 27.17
CA LEU A 131 -2.57 6.33 27.76
C LEU A 131 -3.86 5.83 28.45
N GLY A 132 -4.18 4.54 28.29
CA GLY A 132 -5.44 3.97 28.76
C GLY A 132 -6.53 3.98 27.69
N LEU A 133 -7.73 3.53 28.07
CA LEU A 133 -8.83 3.33 27.11
C LEU A 133 -9.59 4.62 26.79
N THR A 134 -9.53 5.64 27.64
CA THR A 134 -10.29 6.89 27.51
C THR A 134 -9.49 7.98 26.78
N PHE A 135 -10.17 8.88 26.08
CA PHE A 135 -9.51 10.04 25.50
C PHE A 135 -8.89 10.94 26.61
N PRO A 136 -7.61 11.33 26.54
CA PRO A 136 -6.95 12.02 27.66
C PRO A 136 -7.55 13.41 27.95
N LYS A 137 -8.27 13.53 29.08
CA LYS A 137 -8.99 14.77 29.44
C LYS A 137 -8.07 15.96 29.68
N TRP A 138 -6.87 15.76 30.23
CA TRP A 138 -5.93 16.84 30.54
C TRP A 138 -5.44 17.59 29.28
N ILE A 139 -5.54 16.99 28.10
CA ILE A 139 -5.23 17.68 26.82
C ILE A 139 -6.19 18.85 26.58
N GLN A 140 -7.42 18.77 27.11
CA GLN A 140 -8.40 19.85 27.02
C GLN A 140 -7.85 21.16 27.58
N THR A 141 -7.04 21.10 28.64
CA THR A 141 -6.52 22.28 29.34
C THR A 141 -5.33 22.95 28.64
N GLN A 142 -4.79 22.36 27.57
CA GLN A 142 -3.66 22.90 26.81
C GLN A 142 -4.18 23.89 25.75
N LYS A 143 -3.97 25.20 25.95
CA LYS A 143 -4.60 26.26 25.13
C LYS A 143 -3.87 26.57 23.82
N TYR A 144 -2.60 26.23 23.73
CA TYR A 144 -1.69 26.63 22.64
C TYR A 144 -1.15 25.41 21.89
N LEU A 145 -1.92 24.33 21.85
CA LEU A 145 -1.50 23.05 21.27
C LEU A 145 -1.42 23.17 19.74
N LEU A 146 -0.21 23.05 19.20
CA LEU A 146 0.09 23.06 17.76
C LEU A 146 0.36 21.65 17.24
N ASP A 147 1.02 20.82 18.04
CA ASP A 147 1.45 19.47 17.67
C ASP A 147 0.96 18.45 18.70
N LEU A 148 0.31 17.40 18.22
CA LEU A 148 -0.17 16.29 19.04
C LEU A 148 0.04 14.96 18.31
N ASP A 149 0.87 14.09 18.86
CA ASP A 149 0.96 12.69 18.46
C ASP A 149 0.58 11.80 19.65
N ILE A 150 -0.63 11.25 19.61
CA ILE A 150 -1.11 10.20 20.54
C ILE A 150 -1.43 8.92 19.75
N SER A 151 -0.72 8.69 18.64
CA SER A 151 -0.93 7.51 17.81
C SER A 151 -0.43 6.24 18.52
N LYS A 152 -1.06 5.10 18.22
CA LYS A 152 -0.69 3.79 18.80
C LYS A 152 -0.72 3.79 20.35
N ALA A 153 -1.61 4.58 20.94
CA ALA A 153 -1.69 4.78 22.39
C ALA A 153 -2.62 3.78 23.11
N GLY A 154 -3.37 2.98 22.34
CA GLY A 154 -4.34 2.01 22.85
C GLY A 154 -5.65 2.64 23.34
N ILE A 155 -6.00 3.83 22.85
CA ILE A 155 -7.24 4.53 23.20
C ILE A 155 -8.41 3.87 22.49
N SER A 156 -9.52 3.64 23.20
CA SER A 156 -10.73 2.98 22.68
C SER A 156 -12.00 3.73 23.10
N ASP A 157 -12.03 5.04 22.84
CA ASP A 157 -13.08 5.97 23.25
C ASP A 157 -13.63 6.76 22.07
N ASN A 158 -14.68 7.54 22.28
CA ASN A 158 -15.11 8.55 21.33
C ASN A 158 -14.22 9.80 21.47
N VAL A 159 -13.92 10.47 20.35
CA VAL A 159 -13.24 11.77 20.41
C VAL A 159 -14.22 12.85 20.89
N PRO A 160 -13.94 13.56 21.99
CA PRO A 160 -14.86 14.54 22.55
C PRO A 160 -15.13 15.73 21.63
N GLU A 161 -16.34 16.32 21.70
CA GLU A 161 -16.72 17.50 20.91
C GLU A 161 -15.78 18.70 21.07
N TRP A 162 -15.27 18.92 22.28
CA TRP A 162 -14.34 20.02 22.54
C TRP A 162 -13.05 19.89 21.72
N PHE A 163 -12.62 18.67 21.37
CA PHE A 163 -11.42 18.44 20.58
C PHE A 163 -11.63 18.89 19.14
N TRP A 164 -12.76 18.51 18.55
CA TRP A 164 -13.16 18.98 17.21
C TRP A 164 -13.35 20.49 17.17
N ALA A 165 -13.98 21.07 18.21
CA ALA A 165 -14.14 22.52 18.33
C ALA A 165 -12.79 23.24 18.44
N LYS A 166 -11.80 22.66 19.14
CA LYS A 166 -10.43 23.20 19.22
C LYS A 166 -9.77 23.18 17.84
N LEU A 167 -9.84 22.05 17.13
CA LEU A 167 -9.30 21.90 15.77
C LEU A 167 -9.89 22.92 14.77
N SER A 168 -11.15 23.32 14.95
CA SER A 168 -11.84 24.31 14.12
C SER A 168 -11.53 25.76 14.50
N SER A 169 -11.08 26.02 15.74
CA SER A 169 -10.90 27.37 16.28
C SER A 169 -9.43 27.83 16.39
N GLN A 170 -8.47 26.94 16.17
CA GLN A 170 -7.04 27.22 16.32
C GLN A 170 -6.25 26.63 15.15
N GLU A 171 -5.11 27.26 14.84
CA GLU A 171 -4.13 26.69 13.92
C GLU A 171 -3.40 25.51 14.57
N CYS A 172 -3.08 24.50 13.79
CA CYS A 172 -2.19 23.42 14.20
C CYS A 172 -1.21 23.05 13.09
N ASN A 173 -0.05 22.55 13.51
CA ASN A 173 0.96 22.02 12.63
C ASN A 173 0.62 20.58 12.30
N SER A 174 0.52 19.72 13.32
CA SER A 174 0.32 18.29 13.13
C SER A 174 -0.55 17.69 14.23
N ILE A 175 -1.63 17.02 13.83
CA ILE A 175 -2.47 16.22 14.72
C ILE A 175 -2.48 14.78 14.22
N ASN A 176 -1.91 13.87 15.01
CA ASN A 176 -1.86 12.45 14.74
C ASN A 176 -2.50 11.67 15.90
N ILE A 177 -3.70 11.15 15.67
CA ILE A 177 -4.42 10.27 16.61
C ILE A 177 -4.65 8.88 16.02
N SER A 178 -3.85 8.51 15.00
CA SER A 178 -3.96 7.27 14.24
C SER A 178 -3.64 6.01 15.05
N ASN A 179 -3.94 4.83 14.48
CA ASN A 179 -3.62 3.52 15.05
C ASN A 179 -4.16 3.34 16.48
N ASN A 180 -5.42 3.71 16.70
CA ASN A 180 -6.14 3.52 17.95
C ASN A 180 -7.47 2.79 17.67
N ASN A 181 -8.33 2.70 18.67
CA ASN A 181 -9.70 2.20 18.55
C ASN A 181 -10.71 3.33 18.77
N LEU A 182 -10.42 4.53 18.27
CA LEU A 182 -11.31 5.69 18.41
C LEU A 182 -12.59 5.51 17.60
N LYS A 183 -13.73 5.87 18.18
CA LYS A 183 -15.07 5.56 17.64
C LYS A 183 -15.94 6.80 17.44
N GLY A 184 -17.06 6.58 16.76
CA GLY A 184 -18.13 7.54 16.57
C GLY A 184 -17.99 8.34 15.28
N SER A 185 -19.00 9.17 15.02
CA SER A 185 -19.02 10.08 13.87
C SER A 185 -18.31 11.39 14.17
N ILE A 186 -17.61 11.94 13.18
CA ILE A 186 -17.00 13.26 13.29
C ILE A 186 -18.07 14.35 13.08
N PRO A 187 -18.23 15.32 14.00
CA PRO A 187 -19.24 16.37 13.87
C PRO A 187 -18.93 17.30 12.71
N ASN A 188 -19.96 17.77 12.00
CA ASN A 188 -19.78 18.76 10.94
C ASN A 188 -19.81 20.19 11.50
N LEU A 189 -18.64 20.82 11.61
CA LEU A 189 -18.51 22.19 12.13
C LEU A 189 -18.61 23.23 11.00
N GLN A 190 -19.04 24.46 11.34
CA GLN A 190 -19.25 25.53 10.36
C GLN A 190 -17.93 26.10 9.81
N VAL A 191 -16.88 26.12 10.63
CA VAL A 191 -15.57 26.70 10.28
C VAL A 191 -14.60 25.58 9.95
N LYS A 192 -13.94 25.67 8.78
CA LYS A 192 -12.88 24.72 8.39
C LYS A 192 -11.75 24.72 9.42
N ASN A 193 -11.12 23.58 9.63
CA ASN A 193 -9.93 23.51 10.47
C ASN A 193 -8.74 24.26 9.82
N HIS A 194 -7.68 24.48 10.58
CA HIS A 194 -6.46 25.11 10.08
C HIS A 194 -5.23 24.28 10.45
N CYS A 195 -5.28 22.97 10.16
CA CYS A 195 -4.18 22.06 10.45
C CYS A 195 -3.32 21.78 9.22
N SER A 196 -1.99 21.80 9.33
CA SER A 196 -1.16 21.40 8.19
C SER A 196 -1.27 19.89 7.92
N LEU A 197 -1.14 19.07 8.96
CA LEU A 197 -1.28 17.61 8.89
C LEU A 197 -2.36 17.11 9.86
N LEU A 198 -3.30 16.33 9.35
CA LEU A 198 -4.31 15.64 10.14
C LEU A 198 -4.36 14.15 9.79
N SER A 199 -3.89 13.30 10.70
CA SER A 199 -3.97 11.84 10.57
C SER A 199 -4.92 11.24 11.60
N LEU A 200 -6.01 10.66 11.09
CA LEU A 200 -7.04 9.94 11.85
C LEU A 200 -7.06 8.44 11.50
N SER A 201 -6.05 7.95 10.77
CA SER A 201 -6.09 6.64 10.14
C SER A 201 -6.05 5.47 11.13
N SER A 202 -6.50 4.30 10.69
CA SER A 202 -6.52 3.06 11.48
C SER A 202 -7.25 3.25 12.81
N ASN A 203 -8.52 3.59 12.73
CA ASN A 203 -9.45 3.77 13.83
C ASN A 203 -10.82 3.16 13.47
N GLU A 204 -11.87 3.48 14.23
CA GLU A 204 -13.24 3.03 13.99
C GLU A 204 -14.20 4.20 13.73
N PHE A 205 -13.72 5.33 13.17
CA PHE A 205 -14.59 6.46 12.82
C PHE A 205 -15.59 6.08 11.74
N GLU A 206 -16.84 6.51 11.90
CA GLU A 206 -17.95 6.12 11.02
C GLU A 206 -18.77 7.31 10.50
N GLY A 207 -19.65 7.05 9.54
CA GLY A 207 -20.54 8.06 8.96
C GLY A 207 -19.91 8.86 7.81
N PRO A 208 -20.51 10.00 7.45
CA PRO A 208 -20.00 10.84 6.36
C PRO A 208 -18.73 11.60 6.77
N ILE A 209 -17.85 11.86 5.81
CA ILE A 209 -16.67 12.72 6.01
C ILE A 209 -17.15 14.19 6.01
N PRO A 210 -17.00 14.94 7.10
CA PRO A 210 -17.54 16.29 7.20
C PRO A 210 -16.65 17.34 6.51
N ALA A 211 -17.29 18.39 5.98
CA ALA A 211 -16.63 19.41 5.14
C ALA A 211 -15.56 20.23 5.87
N PHE A 212 -15.69 20.43 7.18
CA PHE A 212 -14.73 21.25 7.93
C PHE A 212 -13.32 20.66 7.94
N LEU A 213 -13.17 19.36 7.67
CA LEU A 213 -11.88 18.68 7.53
C LEU A 213 -11.09 19.16 6.29
N GLN A 214 -11.76 19.75 5.30
CA GLN A 214 -11.11 20.30 4.10
C GLN A 214 -10.05 21.37 4.38
N GLY A 215 -10.06 21.96 5.57
CA GLY A 215 -9.09 22.98 5.95
C GLY A 215 -7.67 22.46 6.14
N SER A 216 -7.47 21.13 6.15
CA SER A 216 -6.14 20.55 6.28
C SER A 216 -5.37 20.51 4.96
N ALA A 217 -4.05 20.70 5.00
CA ALA A 217 -3.21 20.54 3.80
C ALA A 217 -3.00 19.06 3.48
N LEU A 218 -2.75 18.23 4.49
CA LEU A 218 -2.61 16.79 4.36
C LEU A 218 -3.62 16.10 5.26
N ILE A 219 -4.44 15.24 4.68
CA ILE A 219 -5.41 14.47 5.44
C ILE A 219 -5.30 12.98 5.13
N ASP A 220 -5.17 12.20 6.21
CA ASP A 220 -5.18 10.74 6.18
C ASP A 220 -6.32 10.23 7.06
N LEU A 221 -7.37 9.75 6.40
CA LEU A 221 -8.57 9.17 6.99
C LEU A 221 -8.64 7.66 6.72
N SER A 222 -7.54 7.06 6.26
CA SER A 222 -7.53 5.67 5.81
C SER A 222 -7.86 4.67 6.93
N LYS A 223 -8.29 3.46 6.57
CA LYS A 223 -8.53 2.36 7.53
C LYS A 223 -9.51 2.76 8.64
N ASN A 224 -10.68 3.23 8.24
CA ASN A 224 -11.79 3.60 9.12
C ASN A 224 -13.10 2.96 8.59
N LYS A 225 -14.26 3.44 9.06
CA LYS A 225 -15.60 2.99 8.66
C LYS A 225 -16.40 4.12 8.00
N PHE A 226 -15.74 5.12 7.38
CA PHE A 226 -16.44 6.21 6.70
C PHE A 226 -17.28 5.68 5.54
N SER A 227 -18.48 6.22 5.35
CA SER A 227 -19.48 5.68 4.41
C SER A 227 -19.85 6.60 3.25
N ASP A 228 -19.61 7.92 3.38
CA ASP A 228 -19.92 8.92 2.34
C ASP A 228 -18.87 10.04 2.28
N SER A 229 -18.35 10.29 1.07
CA SER A 229 -17.35 11.35 0.80
C SER A 229 -17.96 12.62 0.22
N ARG A 230 -19.24 12.61 -0.18
CA ARG A 230 -19.89 13.74 -0.86
C ARG A 230 -19.91 15.02 -0.04
N PRO A 231 -20.20 15.02 1.28
CA PRO A 231 -20.19 16.25 2.06
C PRO A 231 -18.80 16.89 2.11
N PHE A 232 -17.74 16.08 2.11
CA PHE A 232 -16.37 16.56 1.98
C PHE A 232 -16.08 17.05 0.56
N LEU A 233 -16.23 16.23 -0.47
CA LEU A 233 -15.77 16.58 -1.83
C LEU A 233 -16.57 17.71 -2.49
N CYS A 234 -17.87 17.79 -2.22
CA CYS A 234 -18.77 18.78 -2.83
C CYS A 234 -19.13 19.93 -1.89
N ALA A 235 -18.34 20.18 -0.85
CA ALA A 235 -18.50 21.39 -0.05
C ALA A 235 -18.22 22.64 -0.91
N ASN A 236 -18.91 23.74 -0.61
CA ASN A 236 -18.79 24.98 -1.36
C ASN A 236 -17.41 25.63 -1.21
N GLY A 237 -16.95 26.26 -2.28
CA GLY A 237 -15.73 27.05 -2.33
C GLY A 237 -14.55 26.34 -2.99
N ILE A 238 -13.57 27.13 -3.43
CA ILE A 238 -12.29 26.62 -3.95
C ILE A 238 -11.38 26.28 -2.75
N ASN A 239 -10.71 25.13 -2.82
CA ASN A 239 -9.71 24.69 -1.88
C ASN A 239 -8.32 24.73 -2.53
N GLU A 240 -7.49 25.64 -2.04
CA GLU A 240 -6.12 25.87 -2.50
C GLU A 240 -5.08 25.34 -1.50
N ILE A 241 -5.52 24.66 -0.45
CA ILE A 241 -4.66 24.19 0.65
C ILE A 241 -4.48 22.67 0.58
N LEU A 242 -5.57 21.92 0.41
CA LEU A 242 -5.57 20.46 0.41
C LEU A 242 -4.70 19.91 -0.72
N ALA A 243 -3.66 19.19 -0.33
CA ALA A 243 -2.64 18.64 -1.22
C ALA A 243 -2.56 17.11 -1.18
N GLN A 244 -2.90 16.49 -0.06
CA GLN A 244 -3.06 15.04 0.07
C GLN A 244 -4.45 14.71 0.59
N PHE A 245 -5.11 13.76 -0.07
CA PHE A 245 -6.38 13.19 0.36
C PHE A 245 -6.32 11.67 0.31
N ASP A 246 -6.11 11.03 1.47
CA ASP A 246 -6.16 9.58 1.63
C ASP A 246 -7.41 9.18 2.42
N VAL A 247 -8.31 8.46 1.76
CA VAL A 247 -9.50 7.85 2.37
C VAL A 247 -9.56 6.35 2.06
N SER A 248 -8.42 5.75 1.78
CA SER A 248 -8.33 4.34 1.43
C SER A 248 -8.80 3.43 2.56
N ASN A 249 -9.21 2.20 2.25
CA ASN A 249 -9.63 1.21 3.25
C ASN A 249 -10.77 1.72 4.15
N ASN A 250 -11.86 2.17 3.53
CA ASN A 250 -13.07 2.61 4.23
C ASN A 250 -14.29 1.85 3.68
N GLN A 251 -15.49 2.31 4.03
CA GLN A 251 -16.77 1.76 3.54
C GLN A 251 -17.45 2.74 2.58
N LEU A 252 -16.68 3.63 1.92
CA LEU A 252 -17.22 4.66 1.05
C LEU A 252 -17.89 4.00 -0.16
N SER A 253 -19.13 4.39 -0.44
CA SER A 253 -19.95 3.73 -1.46
C SER A 253 -20.69 4.73 -2.35
N GLY A 254 -21.43 4.22 -3.33
CA GLY A 254 -22.09 5.06 -4.34
C GLY A 254 -21.11 5.54 -5.39
N ARG A 255 -21.40 6.66 -6.06
CA ARG A 255 -20.53 7.22 -7.10
C ARG A 255 -19.47 8.11 -6.47
N ILE A 256 -18.27 8.14 -7.06
CA ILE A 256 -17.31 9.19 -6.75
C ILE A 256 -17.95 10.54 -7.14
N PRO A 257 -18.09 11.51 -6.22
CA PRO A 257 -18.70 12.81 -6.52
C PRO A 257 -17.90 13.61 -7.56
N ASP A 258 -18.60 14.30 -8.46
CA ASP A 258 -17.99 15.08 -9.56
C ASP A 258 -17.76 16.55 -9.17
N CYS A 259 -16.96 16.77 -8.12
CA CYS A 259 -16.68 18.09 -7.54
C CYS A 259 -15.18 18.40 -7.43
N TRP A 260 -14.34 17.69 -8.19
CA TRP A 260 -12.88 17.76 -8.08
C TRP A 260 -12.31 19.09 -8.59
N SER A 261 -13.07 19.82 -9.41
CA SER A 261 -12.74 21.18 -9.85
C SER A 261 -12.47 22.17 -8.73
N ASN A 262 -12.97 21.87 -7.53
CA ASN A 262 -12.81 22.72 -6.35
C ASN A 262 -11.40 22.63 -5.76
N PHE A 263 -10.60 21.60 -6.06
CA PHE A 263 -9.31 21.37 -5.41
C PHE A 263 -8.16 21.68 -6.36
N LYS A 264 -7.48 22.82 -6.17
CA LYS A 264 -6.41 23.27 -7.07
C LYS A 264 -5.02 22.78 -6.66
N SER A 265 -4.88 22.35 -5.41
CA SER A 265 -3.59 22.01 -4.80
C SER A 265 -3.36 20.50 -4.62
N LEU A 266 -4.30 19.64 -5.03
CA LEU A 266 -4.18 18.19 -4.84
C LEU A 266 -3.06 17.60 -5.69
N VAL A 267 -2.13 16.94 -5.00
CA VAL A 267 -0.97 16.23 -5.55
C VAL A 267 -1.13 14.72 -5.39
N TYR A 268 -1.76 14.28 -4.30
CA TYR A 268 -1.94 12.85 -3.99
C TYR A 268 -3.41 12.56 -3.63
N VAL A 269 -4.00 11.57 -4.30
CA VAL A 269 -5.36 11.10 -4.04
C VAL A 269 -5.36 9.57 -3.96
N ASP A 270 -5.76 9.04 -2.80
CA ASP A 270 -5.99 7.61 -2.60
C ASP A 270 -7.43 7.33 -2.14
N LEU A 271 -8.19 6.69 -3.04
CA LEU A 271 -9.56 6.23 -2.83
C LEU A 271 -9.66 4.69 -2.77
N SER A 272 -8.52 4.01 -2.67
CA SER A 272 -8.44 2.56 -2.82
C SER A 272 -9.18 1.78 -1.74
N HIS A 273 -9.53 0.52 -2.03
CA HIS A 273 -10.15 -0.39 -1.06
C HIS A 273 -11.42 0.21 -0.43
N ASN A 274 -12.37 0.57 -1.28
CA ASN A 274 -13.68 1.10 -0.91
C ASN A 274 -14.76 0.38 -1.75
N ASN A 275 -16.01 0.84 -1.62
CA ASN A 275 -17.17 0.32 -2.34
C ASN A 275 -17.67 1.31 -3.41
N PHE A 276 -16.79 2.19 -3.94
CA PHE A 276 -17.19 3.14 -4.98
C PHE A 276 -17.64 2.44 -6.26
N SER A 277 -18.60 3.03 -6.96
CA SER A 277 -19.23 2.48 -8.16
C SER A 277 -19.48 3.56 -9.20
N GLY A 278 -19.90 3.16 -10.41
CA GLY A 278 -20.13 4.11 -11.50
C GLY A 278 -18.84 4.62 -12.13
N LYS A 279 -18.93 5.70 -12.91
CA LYS A 279 -17.81 6.22 -13.71
C LYS A 279 -16.84 7.05 -12.89
N ILE A 280 -15.58 7.06 -13.32
CA ILE A 280 -14.59 8.03 -12.85
C ILE A 280 -15.04 9.44 -13.28
N PRO A 281 -15.12 10.44 -12.37
CA PRO A 281 -15.63 11.77 -12.70
C PRO A 281 -14.72 12.54 -13.66
N THR A 282 -15.29 13.29 -14.59
CA THR A 282 -14.51 14.08 -15.55
C THR A 282 -13.83 15.28 -14.88
N SER A 283 -14.39 15.80 -13.78
CA SER A 283 -13.75 16.90 -13.03
C SER A 283 -12.40 16.54 -12.44
N MET A 284 -12.04 15.25 -12.28
CA MET A 284 -10.69 14.84 -11.85
C MET A 284 -9.61 15.34 -12.82
N GLY A 285 -9.93 15.55 -14.10
CA GLY A 285 -9.03 16.15 -15.09
C GLY A 285 -8.70 17.63 -14.85
N SER A 286 -9.25 18.24 -13.79
CA SER A 286 -8.87 19.61 -13.37
C SER A 286 -7.71 19.63 -12.37
N LEU A 287 -7.29 18.47 -11.85
CA LEU A 287 -6.20 18.31 -10.90
C LEU A 287 -4.86 18.30 -11.64
N VAL A 288 -4.48 19.44 -12.24
CA VAL A 288 -3.36 19.52 -13.20
C VAL A 288 -1.97 19.31 -12.59
N ILE A 289 -1.84 19.41 -11.26
CA ILE A 289 -0.61 19.10 -10.51
C ILE A 289 -0.65 17.73 -9.81
N LEU A 290 -1.66 16.91 -10.13
CA LEU A 290 -1.81 15.57 -9.55
C LEU A 290 -0.63 14.70 -9.97
N ARG A 291 0.02 14.07 -8.99
CA ARG A 291 1.15 13.16 -9.18
C ARG A 291 0.79 11.70 -8.90
N ALA A 292 -0.16 11.45 -8.01
CA ALA A 292 -0.60 10.10 -7.69
C ALA A 292 -2.12 10.00 -7.63
N LEU A 293 -2.68 9.08 -8.43
CA LEU A 293 -4.10 8.73 -8.43
C LEU A 293 -4.29 7.23 -8.21
N LEU A 294 -4.80 6.87 -7.03
CA LEU A 294 -5.00 5.49 -6.61
C LEU A 294 -6.50 5.21 -6.44
N LEU A 295 -7.04 4.36 -7.32
CA LEU A 295 -8.47 3.99 -7.39
C LEU A 295 -8.70 2.48 -7.25
N ARG A 296 -7.64 1.71 -7.00
CA ARG A 296 -7.67 0.24 -6.95
C ARG A 296 -8.69 -0.34 -5.98
N ASN A 297 -9.13 -1.58 -6.25
CA ASN A 297 -10.03 -2.33 -5.37
C ASN A 297 -11.32 -1.54 -5.05
N ASN A 298 -12.06 -1.24 -6.11
CA ASN A 298 -13.38 -0.61 -6.05
C ASN A 298 -14.31 -1.30 -7.07
N ASN A 299 -15.50 -0.74 -7.28
CA ASN A 299 -16.50 -1.24 -8.22
C ASN A 299 -16.74 -0.25 -9.37
N LEU A 300 -15.71 0.50 -9.78
CA LEU A 300 -15.80 1.54 -10.81
C LEU A 300 -16.02 0.92 -12.20
N THR A 301 -16.80 1.60 -13.04
CA THR A 301 -17.27 1.10 -14.35
C THR A 301 -17.04 2.13 -15.46
N GLY A 302 -17.12 1.70 -16.71
CA GLY A 302 -16.99 2.58 -17.87
C GLY A 302 -15.53 2.87 -18.22
N GLU A 303 -15.32 3.78 -19.17
CA GLU A 303 -14.00 4.12 -19.70
C GLU A 303 -13.21 5.07 -18.79
N ILE A 304 -11.89 5.08 -18.95
CA ILE A 304 -11.02 6.11 -18.36
C ILE A 304 -11.36 7.47 -19.00
N PRO A 305 -11.78 8.49 -18.23
CA PRO A 305 -12.27 9.74 -18.79
C PRO A 305 -11.15 10.51 -19.49
N PHE A 306 -11.43 10.98 -20.70
CA PHE A 306 -10.49 11.73 -21.55
C PHE A 306 -9.87 12.95 -20.84
N SER A 307 -10.61 13.59 -19.92
CA SER A 307 -10.12 14.76 -19.19
C SER A 307 -8.88 14.49 -18.33
N LEU A 308 -8.61 13.24 -17.95
CA LEU A 308 -7.39 12.87 -17.21
C LEU A 308 -6.11 13.09 -18.03
N MET A 309 -6.20 13.30 -19.34
CA MET A 309 -5.06 13.71 -20.16
C MET A 309 -4.41 15.02 -19.67
N ASN A 310 -5.16 15.85 -18.94
CA ASN A 310 -4.67 17.12 -18.40
C ASN A 310 -3.78 16.96 -17.16
N CYS A 311 -3.75 15.78 -16.53
CA CYS A 311 -2.97 15.50 -15.32
C CYS A 311 -1.54 15.09 -15.70
N THR A 312 -0.83 15.94 -16.46
CA THR A 312 0.46 15.62 -17.10
C THR A 312 1.62 15.37 -16.13
N GLN A 313 1.45 15.72 -14.85
CA GLN A 313 2.44 15.46 -13.78
C GLN A 313 2.27 14.09 -13.10
N LEU A 314 1.33 13.26 -13.56
CA LEU A 314 1.08 11.94 -13.00
C LEU A 314 2.34 11.07 -13.08
N VAL A 315 2.78 10.62 -11.91
CA VAL A 315 3.83 9.63 -11.69
C VAL A 315 3.23 8.25 -11.48
N MET A 316 2.07 8.18 -10.82
CA MET A 316 1.40 6.92 -10.52
C MET A 316 -0.09 6.97 -10.87
N LEU A 317 -0.51 6.00 -11.68
CA LEU A 317 -1.89 5.73 -12.02
C LEU A 317 -2.21 4.26 -11.73
N ASP A 318 -2.98 4.02 -10.67
CA ASP A 318 -3.37 2.66 -10.25
C ASP A 318 -4.88 2.54 -10.16
N MET A 319 -5.45 1.82 -11.14
CA MET A 319 -6.89 1.57 -11.26
C MET A 319 -7.21 0.07 -11.24
N ARG A 320 -6.33 -0.76 -10.70
CA ARG A 320 -6.51 -2.21 -10.70
C ARG A 320 -7.80 -2.66 -10.00
N ASP A 321 -8.24 -3.87 -10.31
CA ASP A 321 -9.31 -4.58 -9.62
C ASP A 321 -10.57 -3.72 -9.49
N ASN A 322 -11.08 -3.36 -10.66
CA ASN A 322 -12.31 -2.60 -10.86
C ASN A 322 -13.15 -3.27 -11.96
N ARG A 323 -14.12 -2.55 -12.52
CA ARG A 323 -14.94 -2.98 -13.65
C ARG A 323 -14.82 -1.99 -14.82
N LEU A 324 -13.65 -1.36 -14.98
CA LEU A 324 -13.40 -0.43 -16.08
C LEU A 324 -13.35 -1.19 -17.41
N GLU A 325 -13.81 -0.55 -18.46
CA GLU A 325 -13.94 -1.15 -19.79
C GLU A 325 -13.49 -0.17 -20.88
N GLY A 326 -13.49 -0.63 -22.13
CA GLY A 326 -13.06 0.17 -23.28
C GLY A 326 -11.64 -0.12 -23.72
N HIS A 327 -11.11 0.74 -24.58
CA HIS A 327 -9.72 0.66 -25.03
C HIS A 327 -8.80 1.39 -24.05
N ILE A 328 -7.55 0.95 -23.94
CA ILE A 328 -6.52 1.74 -23.25
C ILE A 328 -6.32 3.04 -24.06
N PRO A 329 -6.51 4.22 -23.46
CA PRO A 329 -6.40 5.46 -24.21
C PRO A 329 -4.97 5.79 -24.64
N TYR A 330 -4.79 6.20 -25.89
CA TYR A 330 -3.48 6.58 -26.45
C TYR A 330 -2.84 7.76 -25.69
N TRP A 331 -3.66 8.66 -25.14
CA TRP A 331 -3.19 9.85 -24.45
C TRP A 331 -2.44 9.53 -23.15
N ILE A 332 -2.60 8.32 -22.59
CA ILE A 332 -1.76 7.87 -21.46
C ILE A 332 -0.29 7.95 -21.86
N GLY A 333 0.04 7.45 -23.05
CA GLY A 333 1.40 7.48 -23.55
C GLY A 333 1.85 8.84 -24.10
N SER A 334 0.94 9.60 -24.74
CA SER A 334 1.33 10.89 -25.34
C SER A 334 1.41 12.04 -24.33
N GLU A 335 0.57 12.05 -23.30
CA GLU A 335 0.45 13.19 -22.37
C GLU A 335 1.07 12.91 -20.98
N LEU A 336 0.94 11.68 -20.45
CA LEU A 336 1.41 11.35 -19.09
C LEU A 336 2.87 10.92 -19.08
N LYS A 337 3.76 11.78 -19.59
CA LYS A 337 5.17 11.41 -19.81
C LYS A 337 5.96 11.15 -18.54
N GLU A 338 5.53 11.68 -17.40
CA GLU A 338 6.15 11.50 -16.07
C GLU A 338 5.80 10.15 -15.41
N LEU A 339 4.97 9.33 -16.06
CA LEU A 339 4.42 8.12 -15.46
C LEU A 339 5.53 7.07 -15.21
N GLN A 340 5.63 6.65 -13.96
CA GLN A 340 6.56 5.62 -13.48
C GLN A 340 5.81 4.32 -13.14
N VAL A 341 4.56 4.43 -12.70
CA VAL A 341 3.71 3.30 -12.33
C VAL A 341 2.37 3.41 -13.05
N LEU A 342 2.07 2.40 -13.89
CA LEU A 342 0.80 2.21 -14.54
C LEU A 342 0.27 0.82 -14.23
N SER A 343 -0.90 0.77 -13.59
CA SER A 343 -1.54 -0.47 -13.17
C SER A 343 -3.02 -0.43 -13.52
N LEU A 344 -3.41 -1.23 -14.50
CA LEU A 344 -4.79 -1.43 -14.97
C LEU A 344 -5.26 -2.88 -14.78
N LYS A 345 -4.52 -3.68 -14.00
CA LYS A 345 -4.78 -5.09 -13.72
C LYS A 345 -6.24 -5.36 -13.33
N GLY A 346 -6.81 -6.49 -13.75
CA GLY A 346 -8.11 -6.94 -13.22
C GLY A 346 -9.27 -6.02 -13.60
N ASN A 347 -9.40 -5.74 -14.91
CA ASN A 347 -10.48 -4.93 -15.49
C ASN A 347 -10.99 -5.61 -16.77
N TYR A 348 -11.82 -4.91 -17.55
CA TYR A 348 -12.40 -5.38 -18.81
C TYR A 348 -11.86 -4.58 -20.02
N PHE A 349 -10.61 -4.10 -19.96
CA PHE A 349 -10.01 -3.40 -21.10
C PHE A 349 -9.81 -4.34 -22.28
N PHE A 350 -10.08 -3.87 -23.50
CA PHE A 350 -9.97 -4.65 -24.73
C PHE A 350 -9.30 -3.87 -25.87
N GLY A 351 -9.08 -4.56 -26.99
CA GLY A 351 -8.36 -4.03 -28.14
C GLY A 351 -6.84 -4.14 -28.00
N SER A 352 -6.10 -3.49 -28.90
CA SER A 352 -4.64 -3.55 -28.95
C SER A 352 -3.98 -2.48 -28.08
N LEU A 353 -2.72 -2.71 -27.67
CA LEU A 353 -1.89 -1.69 -27.03
C LEU A 353 -1.64 -0.51 -27.99
N PRO A 354 -1.96 0.73 -27.59
CA PRO A 354 -1.57 1.92 -28.34
C PRO A 354 -0.04 2.04 -28.45
N LEU A 355 0.47 2.47 -29.61
CA LEU A 355 1.90 2.67 -29.82
C LEU A 355 2.46 3.79 -28.94
N GLU A 356 1.61 4.75 -28.59
CA GLU A 356 1.95 5.90 -27.76
C GLU A 356 2.43 5.48 -26.37
N LEU A 357 2.03 4.31 -25.86
CA LEU A 357 2.54 3.80 -24.57
C LEU A 357 4.06 3.63 -24.58
N CYS A 358 4.67 3.43 -25.75
CA CYS A 358 6.13 3.39 -25.89
C CYS A 358 6.81 4.74 -25.64
N HIS A 359 6.07 5.85 -25.51
CA HIS A 359 6.62 7.16 -25.16
C HIS A 359 6.81 7.36 -23.65
N LEU A 360 6.38 6.41 -22.82
CA LEU A 360 6.52 6.46 -21.36
C LEU A 360 7.96 6.14 -20.93
N GLN A 361 8.87 7.09 -21.13
CA GLN A 361 10.31 6.92 -20.91
C GLN A 361 10.70 6.61 -19.45
N PHE A 362 9.89 7.06 -18.49
CA PHE A 362 10.12 6.85 -17.06
C PHE A 362 9.39 5.64 -16.48
N ILE A 363 8.63 4.88 -17.27
CA ILE A 363 7.86 3.75 -16.75
C ILE A 363 8.78 2.68 -16.16
N GLN A 364 8.40 2.19 -14.99
CA GLN A 364 9.13 1.18 -14.22
C GLN A 364 8.21 0.02 -13.87
N PHE A 365 6.95 0.31 -13.58
CA PHE A 365 5.94 -0.67 -13.26
C PHE A 365 4.80 -0.59 -14.28
N PHE A 366 4.66 -1.62 -15.11
CA PHE A 366 3.66 -1.67 -16.18
C PHE A 366 2.84 -2.97 -16.09
N ASP A 367 1.66 -2.88 -15.47
CA ASP A 367 0.79 -4.02 -15.21
C ASP A 367 -0.59 -3.83 -15.87
N LEU A 368 -0.81 -4.60 -16.94
CA LEU A 368 -2.06 -4.66 -17.69
C LEU A 368 -2.69 -6.06 -17.63
N SER A 369 -2.27 -6.87 -16.66
CA SER A 369 -2.70 -8.27 -16.54
C SER A 369 -4.20 -8.41 -16.26
N LEU A 370 -4.76 -9.60 -16.48
CA LEU A 370 -6.17 -9.92 -16.16
C LEU A 370 -7.14 -8.92 -16.82
N ASN A 371 -7.07 -8.82 -18.15
CA ASN A 371 -7.93 -8.00 -18.98
C ASN A 371 -8.37 -8.80 -20.23
N SER A 372 -8.93 -8.13 -21.23
CA SER A 372 -9.32 -8.70 -22.52
C SER A 372 -8.53 -8.06 -23.69
N LEU A 373 -7.28 -7.64 -23.43
CA LEU A 373 -6.40 -7.02 -24.43
C LEU A 373 -5.95 -8.04 -25.48
N SER A 374 -5.71 -7.59 -26.70
CA SER A 374 -5.44 -8.45 -27.86
C SER A 374 -4.41 -7.86 -28.81
N GLY A 375 -4.10 -8.57 -29.90
CA GLY A 375 -3.10 -8.15 -30.88
C GLY A 375 -1.68 -8.42 -30.38
N ARG A 376 -0.70 -7.68 -30.91
CA ARG A 376 0.73 -7.88 -30.61
C ARG A 376 1.27 -6.86 -29.61
N ILE A 377 2.39 -7.23 -28.97
CA ILE A 377 3.23 -6.28 -28.24
C ILE A 377 3.95 -5.36 -29.26
N PRO A 378 3.88 -4.03 -29.12
CA PRO A 378 4.57 -3.11 -30.02
C PRO A 378 6.10 -3.26 -30.01
N LYS A 379 6.72 -3.29 -31.19
CA LYS A 379 8.19 -3.31 -31.34
C LYS A 379 8.89 -2.07 -30.75
N CYS A 380 8.16 -0.98 -30.57
CA CYS A 380 8.67 0.21 -29.91
C CYS A 380 8.86 0.05 -28.40
N ILE A 381 8.55 -1.11 -27.81
CA ILE A 381 8.68 -1.35 -26.37
C ILE A 381 10.11 -1.10 -25.85
N LYS A 382 11.13 -1.25 -26.70
CA LYS A 382 12.52 -0.86 -26.39
C LYS A 382 12.71 0.64 -26.11
N ASN A 383 11.72 1.48 -26.40
CA ASN A 383 11.77 2.92 -26.13
C ASN A 383 11.41 3.26 -24.66
N LEU A 384 11.05 2.26 -23.84
CA LEU A 384 10.86 2.43 -22.40
C LEU A 384 12.24 2.58 -21.71
N THR A 385 12.84 3.78 -21.82
CA THR A 385 14.26 4.01 -21.52
C THR A 385 14.67 3.69 -20.08
N SER A 386 13.79 3.88 -19.10
CA SER A 386 14.06 3.50 -17.70
C SER A 386 14.24 1.99 -17.50
N MET A 387 13.82 1.18 -18.47
CA MET A 387 14.00 -0.27 -18.48
C MET A 387 15.17 -0.73 -19.38
N THR A 388 15.78 0.16 -20.18
CA THR A 388 16.88 -0.18 -21.10
C THR A 388 18.25 0.34 -20.66
N GLN A 389 18.30 1.42 -19.90
CA GLN A 389 19.57 2.04 -19.49
C GLN A 389 19.98 1.56 -18.09
N LYS A 390 21.23 1.08 -17.94
CA LYS A 390 21.82 0.88 -16.61
C LYS A 390 22.00 2.24 -15.97
N ASP A 391 21.36 2.47 -14.82
CA ASP A 391 21.51 3.73 -14.08
C ASP A 391 23.02 3.98 -13.84
N SER A 392 23.51 5.14 -14.28
CA SER A 392 24.85 5.59 -13.94
C SER A 392 24.89 5.79 -12.44
N SER A 393 25.77 5.06 -11.76
CA SER A 393 25.96 5.08 -10.31
C SER A 393 25.77 6.47 -9.68
N ASP A 394 24.73 6.60 -8.86
CA ASP A 394 24.82 7.32 -7.60
C ASP A 394 23.93 6.56 -6.59
N GLY A 395 24.52 6.18 -5.46
CA GLY A 395 24.02 5.11 -4.60
C GLY A 395 22.65 5.38 -4.01
N PHE A 396 21.76 4.38 -4.03
CA PHE A 396 20.49 4.27 -3.31
C PHE A 396 19.98 5.58 -2.68
N THR A 397 19.69 6.57 -3.52
CA THR A 397 19.12 7.83 -3.05
C THR A 397 17.67 7.52 -2.77
N TYR A 398 17.27 7.52 -1.49
CA TYR A 398 15.88 7.43 -1.09
C TYR A 398 15.04 8.39 -1.94
N HIS A 399 14.19 7.85 -2.82
CA HIS A 399 13.35 8.69 -3.67
C HIS A 399 12.13 9.11 -2.87
N PHE A 400 12.18 10.35 -2.37
CA PHE A 400 11.06 10.96 -1.67
C PHE A 400 10.22 11.75 -2.67
N TYR A 401 8.92 11.48 -2.70
CA TYR A 401 7.99 12.33 -3.39
C TYR A 401 7.47 13.39 -2.43
N PHE A 402 7.66 14.66 -2.78
CA PHE A 402 7.29 15.75 -1.89
C PHE A 402 6.01 16.46 -2.33
N ILE A 403 5.27 16.92 -1.34
CA ILE A 403 4.21 17.91 -1.43
C ILE A 403 4.76 19.21 -0.85
N ARG A 404 4.72 20.28 -1.66
CA ARG A 404 5.19 21.63 -1.29
C ARG A 404 6.63 21.69 -0.76
N SER A 405 7.48 20.70 -1.11
CA SER A 405 8.86 20.56 -0.62
C SER A 405 9.01 20.38 0.91
N GLU A 406 7.90 20.16 1.63
CA GLU A 406 7.88 20.06 3.09
C GLU A 406 7.49 18.67 3.58
N TYR A 407 6.59 17.99 2.84
CA TYR A 407 6.02 16.73 3.29
C TYR A 407 6.25 15.63 2.26
N ALA A 408 6.85 14.52 2.68
CA ALA A 408 6.99 13.35 1.82
C ALA A 408 5.70 12.51 1.83
N TYR A 409 5.34 11.95 0.67
CA TYR A 409 4.31 10.91 0.57
C TYR A 409 4.91 9.61 0.02
N GLU A 410 4.30 8.49 0.40
CA GLU A 410 4.70 7.17 -0.03
C GLU A 410 3.81 6.68 -1.17
N LEU A 411 4.40 6.38 -2.31
CA LEU A 411 3.81 5.53 -3.31
C LEU A 411 3.94 4.07 -2.88
N ASN A 412 2.94 3.28 -3.21
CA ASN A 412 2.99 1.83 -3.10
C ASN A 412 2.35 1.18 -4.33
N ALA A 413 2.91 0.07 -4.80
CA ALA A 413 2.27 -0.78 -5.79
C ALA A 413 2.17 -2.21 -5.27
N LEU A 414 1.11 -2.90 -5.67
CA LEU A 414 0.96 -4.32 -5.40
C LEU A 414 1.47 -5.12 -6.60
N LEU A 415 2.22 -6.20 -6.35
CA LEU A 415 2.71 -7.08 -7.39
C LEU A 415 2.61 -8.52 -6.93
N THR A 416 2.06 -9.38 -7.78
CA THR A 416 2.15 -10.82 -7.55
C THR A 416 3.57 -11.26 -7.89
N TRP A 417 4.36 -11.53 -6.85
CA TRP A 417 5.74 -11.96 -6.94
C TRP A 417 5.87 -13.33 -6.29
N LYS A 418 6.43 -14.32 -7.00
CA LYS A 418 6.59 -15.70 -6.47
C LYS A 418 5.27 -16.33 -6.00
N GLY A 419 4.18 -16.04 -6.70
CA GLY A 419 2.84 -16.57 -6.38
C GLY A 419 2.16 -15.91 -5.16
N VAL A 420 2.75 -14.87 -4.59
CA VAL A 420 2.19 -14.12 -3.46
C VAL A 420 2.10 -12.65 -3.82
N GLU A 421 1.07 -11.94 -3.37
CA GLU A 421 1.00 -10.50 -3.58
C GLU A 421 1.85 -9.76 -2.54
N HIS A 422 2.73 -8.89 -3.02
CA HIS A 422 3.62 -8.08 -2.22
C HIS A 422 3.31 -6.59 -2.43
N VAL A 423 3.43 -5.81 -1.36
CA VAL A 423 3.37 -4.35 -1.41
C VAL A 423 4.80 -3.82 -1.50
N PHE A 424 5.08 -3.03 -2.53
CA PHE A 424 6.35 -2.35 -2.72
C PHE A 424 6.16 -0.86 -2.55
N ASN A 425 6.84 -0.26 -1.57
CA ASN A 425 6.82 1.19 -1.33
C ASN A 425 7.90 1.89 -2.18
N ASN A 426 8.00 3.22 -2.10
CA ASN A 426 9.00 4.08 -2.80
C ASN A 426 10.35 3.39 -3.09
N ASN A 427 11.05 2.94 -2.05
CA ASN A 427 12.39 2.35 -2.20
C ASN A 427 12.37 1.04 -3.00
N GLY A 428 11.32 0.22 -2.84
CA GLY A 428 11.13 -0.98 -3.62
C GLY A 428 10.76 -0.67 -5.07
N LEU A 429 9.88 0.32 -5.29
CA LEU A 429 9.41 0.71 -6.62
C LEU A 429 10.55 1.18 -7.53
N VAL A 430 11.51 1.94 -6.99
CA VAL A 430 12.69 2.39 -7.75
C VAL A 430 13.54 1.22 -8.25
N LEU A 431 13.55 0.10 -7.52
CA LEU A 431 14.30 -1.11 -7.86
C LEU A 431 13.52 -2.07 -8.76
N LEU A 432 12.21 -1.88 -8.89
CA LEU A 432 11.35 -2.74 -9.68
C LEU A 432 11.21 -2.21 -11.11
N LYS A 433 11.68 -3.01 -12.07
CA LYS A 433 11.34 -2.87 -13.48
C LYS A 433 10.49 -4.05 -13.90
N VAL A 434 9.19 -3.85 -14.04
CA VAL A 434 8.20 -4.94 -14.18
C VAL A 434 7.30 -4.70 -15.37
N ILE A 435 7.11 -5.74 -16.17
CA ILE A 435 6.07 -5.84 -17.20
C ILE A 435 5.23 -7.08 -16.91
N ASP A 436 3.95 -6.87 -16.62
CA ASP A 436 2.96 -7.93 -16.50
C ASP A 436 1.82 -7.70 -17.50
N LEU A 437 1.76 -8.57 -18.52
CA LEU A 437 0.73 -8.60 -19.55
C LEU A 437 -0.07 -9.92 -19.50
N SER A 438 0.06 -10.66 -18.41
CA SER A 438 -0.51 -12.01 -18.30
C SER A 438 -2.02 -12.02 -18.30
N SER A 439 -2.61 -13.18 -18.62
CA SER A 439 -4.07 -13.38 -18.59
C SER A 439 -4.82 -12.37 -19.45
N ASN A 440 -4.46 -12.34 -20.73
CA ASN A 440 -5.06 -11.52 -21.78
C ASN A 440 -5.26 -12.39 -23.06
N HIS A 441 -5.51 -11.75 -24.20
CA HIS A 441 -5.65 -12.38 -25.51
C HIS A 441 -4.57 -11.92 -26.50
N PHE A 442 -3.38 -11.55 -26.02
CA PHE A 442 -2.26 -11.19 -26.90
C PHE A 442 -1.87 -12.37 -27.79
N SER A 443 -1.53 -12.09 -29.03
CA SER A 443 -1.20 -13.08 -30.06
C SER A 443 0.02 -12.63 -30.88
N GLU A 444 0.32 -13.34 -31.96
CA GLU A 444 1.55 -13.19 -32.75
C GLU A 444 2.81 -13.55 -31.91
N GLU A 445 3.98 -13.28 -32.48
CA GLU A 445 5.26 -13.56 -31.84
C GLU A 445 5.62 -12.49 -30.78
N ILE A 446 6.33 -12.91 -29.74
CA ILE A 446 6.95 -11.98 -28.78
C ILE A 446 8.04 -11.19 -29.53
N PRO A 447 7.99 -9.84 -29.56
CA PRO A 447 8.95 -9.05 -30.30
C PRO A 447 10.36 -9.19 -29.70
N PRO A 448 11.42 -9.39 -30.51
CA PRO A 448 12.79 -9.50 -30.00
C PRO A 448 13.30 -8.23 -29.32
N GLU A 449 12.68 -7.08 -29.58
CA GLU A 449 12.94 -5.82 -28.89
C GLU A 449 12.62 -5.86 -27.39
N ILE A 450 11.85 -6.86 -26.89
CA ILE A 450 11.63 -7.02 -25.45
C ILE A 450 12.93 -7.31 -24.69
N ALA A 451 13.90 -7.95 -25.37
CA ALA A 451 15.20 -8.27 -24.79
C ALA A 451 16.17 -7.08 -24.78
N ASP A 452 15.76 -5.91 -25.30
CA ASP A 452 16.51 -4.65 -25.15
C ASP A 452 16.26 -4.02 -23.75
N LEU A 453 15.25 -4.49 -23.01
CA LEU A 453 14.90 -4.03 -21.68
C LEU A 453 15.81 -4.63 -20.60
N ILE A 454 17.11 -4.42 -20.71
CA ILE A 454 18.14 -5.11 -19.90
C ILE A 454 18.05 -4.85 -18.38
N GLN A 455 17.26 -3.86 -17.92
CA GLN A 455 16.99 -3.63 -16.50
C GLN A 455 15.74 -4.33 -15.98
N LEU A 456 14.99 -5.02 -16.84
CA LEU A 456 13.77 -5.71 -16.44
C LEU A 456 14.06 -6.77 -15.37
N VAL A 457 13.30 -6.69 -14.28
CA VAL A 457 13.40 -7.54 -13.08
C VAL A 457 12.33 -8.63 -13.10
N SER A 458 11.15 -8.34 -13.66
CA SER A 458 10.12 -9.36 -13.91
C SER A 458 9.39 -9.16 -15.21
N LEU A 459 9.21 -10.27 -15.93
CA LEU A 459 8.43 -10.37 -17.16
C LEU A 459 7.41 -11.48 -17.03
N ASN A 460 6.13 -11.13 -17.09
CA ASN A 460 5.04 -12.10 -17.11
C ASN A 460 4.17 -11.91 -18.35
N LEU A 461 4.23 -12.88 -19.26
CA LEU A 461 3.44 -12.94 -20.50
C LEU A 461 2.51 -14.17 -20.51
N SER A 462 2.36 -14.84 -19.37
CA SER A 462 1.62 -16.10 -19.27
C SER A 462 0.15 -15.96 -19.60
N ARG A 463 -0.52 -17.08 -19.92
CA ARG A 463 -1.97 -17.13 -20.16
C ARG A 463 -2.40 -16.15 -21.25
N ASN A 464 -1.74 -16.23 -22.40
CA ASN A 464 -2.05 -15.48 -23.61
C ASN A 464 -2.11 -16.45 -24.81
N ASN A 465 -2.19 -15.92 -26.02
CA ASN A 465 -2.18 -16.66 -27.28
C ASN A 465 -0.89 -16.43 -28.08
N PHE A 466 0.24 -16.11 -27.44
CA PHE A 466 1.51 -15.87 -28.14
C PHE A 466 1.96 -17.11 -28.91
N THR A 467 2.43 -16.91 -30.14
CA THR A 467 2.94 -17.95 -31.04
C THR A 467 4.42 -17.70 -31.37
N GLY A 468 4.99 -18.53 -32.25
CA GLY A 468 6.38 -18.38 -32.69
C GLY A 468 7.38 -18.76 -31.60
N LYS A 469 8.65 -18.37 -31.79
CA LYS A 469 9.75 -18.76 -30.90
C LYS A 469 9.94 -17.76 -29.78
N ILE A 470 10.47 -18.24 -28.64
CA ILE A 470 11.05 -17.35 -27.63
C ILE A 470 12.23 -16.58 -28.28
N PRO A 471 12.32 -15.25 -28.14
CA PRO A 471 13.39 -14.47 -28.75
C PRO A 471 14.79 -14.99 -28.42
N SER A 472 15.61 -15.18 -29.46
CA SER A 472 16.96 -15.77 -29.29
C SER A 472 17.92 -14.92 -28.44
N ASN A 473 17.62 -13.64 -28.26
CA ASN A 473 18.37 -12.67 -27.46
C ASN A 473 17.81 -12.50 -26.04
N ILE A 474 16.86 -13.32 -25.58
CA ILE A 474 16.24 -13.20 -24.24
C ILE A 474 17.26 -13.18 -23.10
N GLY A 475 18.41 -13.85 -23.28
CA GLY A 475 19.54 -13.83 -22.34
C GLY A 475 20.14 -12.45 -22.04
N ASN A 476 19.85 -11.43 -22.86
CA ASN A 476 20.28 -10.06 -22.61
C ASN A 476 19.61 -9.43 -21.37
N LEU A 477 18.50 -10.00 -20.89
CA LEU A 477 17.77 -9.55 -19.70
C LEU A 477 18.51 -9.97 -18.40
N THR A 478 19.73 -9.47 -18.22
CA THR A 478 20.64 -9.91 -17.15
C THR A 478 20.16 -9.56 -15.73
N SER A 479 19.21 -8.62 -15.59
CA SER A 479 18.61 -8.23 -14.29
C SER A 479 17.38 -9.06 -13.92
N LEU A 480 16.94 -9.98 -14.77
CA LEU A 480 15.66 -10.67 -14.62
C LEU A 480 15.71 -11.69 -13.48
N ASP A 481 14.82 -11.53 -12.50
CA ASP A 481 14.61 -12.47 -11.40
C ASP A 481 13.39 -13.39 -11.65
N SER A 482 12.39 -12.91 -12.40
CA SER A 482 11.17 -13.68 -12.67
C SER A 482 10.78 -13.65 -14.15
N LEU A 483 10.62 -14.84 -14.73
CA LEU A 483 10.14 -15.04 -16.10
C LEU A 483 9.01 -16.06 -16.14
N ASP A 484 7.83 -15.63 -16.57
CA ASP A 484 6.69 -16.52 -16.80
C ASP A 484 6.15 -16.34 -18.22
N LEU A 485 6.33 -17.39 -19.03
CA LEU A 485 5.83 -17.50 -20.40
C LEU A 485 4.81 -18.65 -20.54
N SER A 486 4.36 -19.22 -19.42
CA SER A 486 3.52 -20.41 -19.40
C SER A 486 2.16 -20.19 -20.06
N ARG A 487 1.50 -21.27 -20.47
CA ARG A 487 0.12 -21.25 -21.01
C ARG A 487 0.01 -20.31 -22.21
N ASN A 488 0.83 -20.55 -23.22
CA ASN A 488 0.83 -19.88 -24.52
C ASN A 488 0.88 -20.95 -25.64
N LYS A 489 1.18 -20.53 -26.88
CA LYS A 489 1.37 -21.40 -28.04
C LYS A 489 2.79 -21.26 -28.60
N LEU A 490 3.77 -21.06 -27.71
CA LEU A 490 5.18 -20.86 -28.10
C LEU A 490 5.77 -22.15 -28.65
N LEU A 491 6.54 -22.03 -29.73
CA LEU A 491 7.08 -23.12 -30.53
C LEU A 491 8.62 -23.11 -30.51
N GLY A 492 9.21 -24.26 -30.86
CA GLY A 492 10.65 -24.41 -31.06
C GLY A 492 11.45 -24.56 -29.76
N SER A 493 12.76 -24.45 -29.85
CA SER A 493 13.66 -24.68 -28.71
C SER A 493 13.72 -23.52 -27.74
N ILE A 494 13.90 -23.84 -26.45
CA ILE A 494 14.32 -22.85 -25.45
C ILE A 494 15.67 -22.27 -25.89
N PRO A 495 15.79 -20.93 -26.09
CA PRO A 495 17.02 -20.33 -26.57
C PRO A 495 18.20 -20.60 -25.62
N PRO A 496 19.37 -21.01 -26.13
CA PRO A 496 20.56 -21.19 -25.30
C PRO A 496 20.96 -19.93 -24.53
N SER A 497 20.65 -18.73 -25.03
CA SER A 497 20.93 -17.48 -24.32
C SER A 497 20.19 -17.36 -22.99
N LEU A 498 19.06 -18.05 -22.79
CA LEU A 498 18.36 -18.07 -21.51
C LEU A 498 19.24 -18.61 -20.38
N SER A 499 20.24 -19.44 -20.72
CA SER A 499 21.22 -19.98 -19.79
C SER A 499 22.19 -18.91 -19.22
N GLN A 500 22.18 -17.68 -19.76
CA GLN A 500 23.02 -16.55 -19.35
C GLN A 500 22.39 -15.71 -18.23
N ILE A 501 21.13 -15.96 -17.87
CA ILE A 501 20.42 -15.22 -16.83
C ILE A 501 20.67 -15.88 -15.47
N ASP A 502 21.79 -15.53 -14.84
CA ASP A 502 22.28 -16.21 -13.62
C ASP A 502 21.45 -15.94 -12.36
N TRP A 503 20.62 -14.89 -12.35
CA TRP A 503 19.82 -14.47 -11.18
C TRP A 503 18.34 -14.86 -11.23
N LEU A 504 17.93 -15.62 -12.24
CA LEU A 504 16.54 -15.99 -12.42
C LEU A 504 16.07 -16.88 -11.26
N SER A 505 15.20 -16.39 -10.38
CA SER A 505 14.69 -17.15 -9.23
C SER A 505 13.31 -17.76 -9.46
N VAL A 506 12.59 -17.30 -10.49
CA VAL A 506 11.31 -17.86 -10.94
C VAL A 506 11.34 -18.07 -12.44
N LEU A 507 11.02 -19.29 -12.86
CA LEU A 507 10.84 -19.65 -14.26
C LEU A 507 9.60 -20.53 -14.41
N ASP A 508 8.73 -20.17 -15.35
CA ASP A 508 7.67 -21.05 -15.82
C ASP A 508 7.51 -20.94 -17.35
N LEU A 509 7.74 -22.06 -18.03
CA LEU A 509 7.60 -22.26 -19.48
C LEU A 509 6.55 -23.34 -19.79
N SER A 510 5.81 -23.80 -18.78
CA SER A 510 4.85 -24.90 -18.90
C SER A 510 3.70 -24.59 -19.85
N HIS A 511 3.02 -25.64 -20.32
CA HIS A 511 1.85 -25.52 -21.19
C HIS A 511 2.13 -24.66 -22.44
N ASN A 512 3.11 -25.09 -23.24
CA ASN A 512 3.47 -24.50 -24.53
C ASN A 512 3.69 -25.62 -25.56
N GLN A 513 4.28 -25.30 -26.71
CA GLN A 513 4.64 -26.25 -27.77
C GLN A 513 6.17 -26.23 -27.99
N LEU A 514 6.93 -26.07 -26.90
CA LEU A 514 8.39 -26.04 -26.95
C LEU A 514 8.97 -27.43 -27.20
N SER A 515 10.12 -27.48 -27.87
CA SER A 515 10.74 -28.73 -28.32
C SER A 515 12.25 -28.74 -28.16
N GLY A 516 12.86 -29.92 -28.22
CA GLY A 516 14.31 -30.08 -28.15
C GLY A 516 14.86 -30.08 -26.72
N GLU A 517 16.19 -30.05 -26.63
CA GLU A 517 16.91 -30.16 -25.36
C GLU A 517 16.85 -28.86 -24.54
N ILE A 518 16.57 -28.97 -23.24
CA ILE A 518 16.66 -27.85 -22.30
C ILE A 518 18.14 -27.41 -22.19
N PRO A 519 18.47 -26.13 -22.47
CA PRO A 519 19.84 -25.64 -22.35
C PRO A 519 20.45 -25.91 -20.97
N THR A 520 21.71 -26.33 -20.95
CA THR A 520 22.41 -26.64 -19.70
C THR A 520 22.96 -25.37 -19.04
N SER A 521 22.52 -25.06 -17.82
CA SER A 521 23.13 -24.11 -16.88
C SER A 521 22.76 -24.43 -15.43
N THR A 522 23.54 -23.90 -14.49
CA THR A 522 23.26 -24.05 -13.06
C THR A 522 21.86 -23.59 -12.68
N GLN A 523 21.36 -22.53 -13.32
CA GLN A 523 20.06 -21.96 -12.98
C GLN A 523 18.89 -22.76 -13.58
N LEU A 524 18.92 -23.10 -14.87
CA LEU A 524 17.82 -23.81 -15.52
C LEU A 524 17.59 -25.21 -14.93
N GLN A 525 18.66 -25.91 -14.57
CA GLN A 525 18.54 -27.23 -13.91
C GLN A 525 18.17 -27.15 -12.42
N SER A 526 18.11 -25.95 -11.82
CA SER A 526 17.66 -25.78 -10.42
C SER A 526 16.13 -25.77 -10.28
N PHE A 527 15.40 -25.50 -11.37
CA PHE A 527 13.94 -25.44 -11.36
C PHE A 527 13.29 -26.83 -11.40
N ASN A 528 12.05 -26.90 -10.92
CA ASN A 528 11.28 -28.14 -10.93
C ASN A 528 10.87 -28.50 -12.37
N ALA A 529 10.73 -29.79 -12.67
CA ALA A 529 10.16 -30.29 -13.92
C ALA A 529 8.79 -29.67 -14.26
N THR A 530 8.00 -29.25 -13.25
CA THR A 530 6.72 -28.55 -13.44
C THR A 530 6.88 -27.24 -14.21
N SER A 531 8.01 -26.54 -14.10
CA SER A 531 8.29 -25.31 -14.88
C SER A 531 8.40 -25.57 -16.39
N TYR A 532 8.42 -26.83 -16.82
CA TYR A 532 8.58 -27.25 -18.21
C TYR A 532 7.46 -28.20 -18.67
N GLU A 533 6.49 -28.48 -17.81
CA GLU A 533 5.46 -29.50 -18.08
C GLU A 533 4.57 -29.12 -19.27
N ASP A 534 3.87 -30.11 -19.82
CA ASP A 534 3.00 -29.96 -20.99
C ASP A 534 3.69 -29.31 -22.21
N ASN A 535 4.99 -29.58 -22.39
CA ASN A 535 5.72 -29.37 -23.64
C ASN A 535 6.15 -30.74 -24.19
N LEU A 536 5.34 -31.32 -25.07
CA LEU A 536 5.45 -32.74 -25.48
C LEU A 536 6.81 -33.12 -26.03
N ASP A 537 7.47 -32.22 -26.77
CA ASP A 537 8.72 -32.48 -27.49
C ASP A 537 9.96 -31.97 -26.77
N LEU A 538 9.82 -31.42 -25.57
CA LEU A 538 10.95 -31.01 -24.75
C LEU A 538 11.64 -32.25 -24.13
N CYS A 539 12.95 -32.19 -23.92
CA CYS A 539 13.72 -33.27 -23.29
C CYS A 539 14.97 -32.73 -22.57
N GLY A 540 15.62 -33.57 -21.77
CA GLY A 540 16.81 -33.21 -20.99
C GLY A 540 16.49 -32.70 -19.58
N PRO A 541 17.48 -32.67 -18.67
CA PRO A 541 17.26 -32.25 -17.28
C PRO A 541 16.68 -30.82 -17.17
N PRO A 542 15.71 -30.58 -16.27
CA PRO A 542 15.26 -31.44 -15.15
C PRO A 542 14.17 -32.46 -15.51
N LEU A 543 13.78 -32.59 -16.78
CA LEU A 543 12.81 -33.61 -17.18
C LEU A 543 13.45 -35.01 -17.14
N VAL A 544 12.64 -36.02 -16.80
CA VAL A 544 13.05 -37.43 -16.86
C VAL A 544 13.25 -37.91 -18.31
N LYS A 545 12.60 -37.23 -19.28
CA LYS A 545 12.65 -37.57 -20.70
C LYS A 545 14.05 -37.29 -21.26
N LEU A 546 14.73 -38.34 -21.71
CA LEU A 546 16.05 -38.27 -22.34
C LEU A 546 15.94 -37.80 -23.80
N CYS A 547 16.88 -36.98 -24.26
CA CYS A 547 16.96 -36.58 -25.66
C CYS A 547 17.56 -37.70 -26.51
N THR A 548 16.80 -38.21 -27.47
CA THR A 548 17.28 -39.17 -28.47
C THR A 548 17.97 -38.41 -29.60
N GLN A 549 19.25 -38.71 -29.85
CA GLN A 549 19.99 -38.12 -30.95
C GLN A 549 19.42 -38.60 -32.30
N GLY A 550 18.83 -37.70 -33.08
CA GLY A 550 18.75 -37.85 -34.53
C GLY A 550 17.39 -38.07 -35.21
N GLU A 551 16.24 -37.79 -34.60
CA GLU A 551 14.99 -37.65 -35.37
C GLU A 551 14.72 -36.16 -35.68
N PRO A 552 14.39 -35.81 -36.94
CA PRO A 552 14.00 -34.45 -37.27
C PRO A 552 12.71 -34.08 -36.51
N PRO A 553 12.45 -32.78 -36.25
CA PRO A 553 11.19 -32.38 -35.65
C PRO A 553 10.05 -32.88 -36.54
N HIS A 554 9.17 -33.71 -35.97
CA HIS A 554 7.95 -34.07 -36.66
C HIS A 554 7.18 -32.79 -36.97
N ASP A 555 6.76 -32.62 -38.23
CA ASP A 555 5.79 -31.58 -38.59
C ASP A 555 4.64 -31.59 -37.57
N PRO A 556 4.11 -30.41 -37.20
CA PRO A 556 3.00 -30.36 -36.27
C PRO A 556 1.88 -31.20 -36.85
N LYS A 557 1.61 -32.35 -36.24
CA LYS A 557 0.36 -33.06 -36.49
C LYS A 557 -0.71 -32.05 -36.14
N GLU A 558 -1.55 -31.70 -37.11
CA GLU A 558 -2.87 -31.15 -36.82
C GLU A 558 -3.46 -32.07 -35.74
N VAL A 559 -3.52 -31.57 -34.50
CA VAL A 559 -4.32 -32.20 -33.47
C VAL A 559 -5.72 -32.03 -33.99
N GLN A 560 -6.22 -33.12 -34.57
CA GLN A 560 -7.60 -33.26 -34.91
C GLN A 560 -8.37 -33.08 -33.59
N ASP A 561 -9.12 -31.99 -33.54
CA ASP A 561 -9.94 -31.45 -32.42
C ASP A 561 -10.93 -32.46 -31.78
N ASP A 562 -10.89 -33.73 -32.16
CA ASP A 562 -11.92 -34.72 -31.83
C ASP A 562 -11.79 -35.30 -30.40
N GLU A 563 -10.60 -35.36 -29.81
CA GLU A 563 -10.42 -35.96 -28.46
C GLU A 563 -10.77 -35.00 -27.32
N ASP A 564 -10.45 -33.71 -27.42
CA ASP A 564 -10.81 -32.70 -26.40
C ASP A 564 -12.30 -32.33 -26.45
N LEU A 565 -12.94 -32.40 -27.63
CA LEU A 565 -14.39 -32.23 -27.77
C LEU A 565 -15.18 -33.36 -27.10
N LEU A 566 -14.65 -34.59 -27.10
CA LEU A 566 -15.28 -35.75 -26.45
C LEU A 566 -15.20 -35.67 -24.92
N LEU A 567 -14.05 -35.27 -24.38
CA LEU A 567 -13.85 -35.10 -22.94
C LEU A 567 -14.71 -33.95 -22.38
N ASN A 568 -14.77 -32.82 -23.09
CA ASN A 568 -15.53 -31.66 -22.65
C ASN A 568 -17.06 -31.92 -22.78
N ARG A 569 -17.53 -32.55 -23.88
CA ARG A 569 -18.94 -32.99 -23.97
C ARG A 569 -19.28 -34.03 -22.92
N GLY A 570 -18.41 -35.01 -22.67
CA GLY A 570 -18.61 -36.02 -21.63
C GLY A 570 -18.75 -35.40 -20.24
N PHE A 571 -17.93 -34.39 -19.94
CA PHE A 571 -18.02 -33.63 -18.71
C PHE A 571 -19.32 -32.83 -18.60
N TYR A 572 -19.72 -32.06 -19.62
CA TYR A 572 -20.98 -31.29 -19.57
C TYR A 572 -22.23 -32.19 -19.55
N ILE A 573 -22.21 -33.32 -20.26
CA ILE A 573 -23.29 -34.31 -20.24
C ILE A 573 -23.39 -34.93 -18.85
N SER A 574 -22.27 -35.36 -18.25
CA SER A 574 -22.27 -35.93 -16.90
C SER A 574 -22.65 -34.91 -15.81
N LEU A 575 -22.22 -33.64 -15.94
CA LEU A 575 -22.65 -32.56 -15.05
C LEU A 575 -24.16 -32.31 -15.15
N THR A 576 -24.71 -32.31 -16.37
CA THR A 576 -26.14 -32.10 -16.62
C THR A 576 -26.97 -33.24 -16.04
N PHE A 577 -26.59 -34.50 -16.31
CA PHE A 577 -27.27 -35.65 -15.75
C PHE A 577 -27.09 -35.75 -14.23
N GLY A 578 -25.92 -35.39 -13.71
CA GLY A 578 -25.64 -35.30 -12.27
C GLY A 578 -26.52 -34.27 -11.57
N PHE A 579 -26.69 -33.09 -12.17
CA PHE A 579 -27.61 -32.07 -11.66
C PHE A 579 -29.07 -32.53 -11.72
N ILE A 580 -29.52 -33.11 -12.84
CA ILE A 580 -30.90 -33.60 -12.98
C ILE A 580 -31.18 -34.69 -11.94
N ILE A 581 -30.30 -35.69 -11.81
CA ILE A 581 -30.47 -36.80 -10.85
C ILE A 581 -30.38 -36.29 -9.41
N GLY A 582 -29.41 -35.41 -9.10
CA GLY A 582 -29.24 -34.86 -7.75
C GLY A 582 -30.40 -33.94 -7.34
N PHE A 583 -30.74 -32.99 -8.20
CA PHE A 583 -31.81 -32.02 -7.95
C PHE A 583 -33.17 -32.72 -7.88
N TRP A 584 -33.54 -33.53 -8.88
CA TRP A 584 -34.84 -34.22 -8.88
C TRP A 584 -34.89 -35.42 -7.93
N GLY A 585 -33.76 -36.08 -7.66
CA GLY A 585 -33.68 -37.13 -6.64
C GLY A 585 -34.01 -36.59 -5.25
N VAL A 586 -33.49 -35.41 -4.90
CA VAL A 586 -33.75 -34.79 -3.59
C VAL A 586 -35.05 -33.99 -3.58
N PHE A 587 -35.23 -33.02 -4.47
CA PHE A 587 -36.44 -32.19 -4.46
C PHE A 587 -37.67 -32.92 -4.97
N GLY A 588 -37.53 -33.81 -5.96
CA GLY A 588 -38.64 -34.63 -6.45
C GLY A 588 -39.12 -35.63 -5.39
N SER A 589 -38.21 -36.25 -4.62
CA SER A 589 -38.63 -37.13 -3.51
C SER A 589 -39.33 -36.37 -2.40
N ILE A 590 -38.89 -35.15 -2.07
CA ILE A 590 -39.57 -34.25 -1.13
C ILE A 590 -40.95 -33.81 -1.66
N LEU A 591 -41.11 -33.55 -2.96
CA LEU A 591 -42.38 -33.13 -3.55
C LEU A 591 -43.42 -34.25 -3.58
N ILE A 592 -42.99 -35.48 -3.87
CA ILE A 592 -43.87 -36.65 -4.07
C ILE A 592 -44.23 -37.32 -2.73
N LYS A 593 -43.27 -37.51 -1.81
CA LYS A 593 -43.53 -38.13 -0.50
C LYS A 593 -44.01 -37.10 0.52
N ARG A 594 -45.31 -37.12 0.78
CA ARG A 594 -46.00 -36.23 1.74
C ARG A 594 -45.38 -36.23 3.15
N SER A 595 -44.86 -37.38 3.62
CA SER A 595 -44.19 -37.50 4.92
C SER A 595 -42.84 -36.80 4.96
N TRP A 596 -42.06 -36.88 3.89
CA TRP A 596 -40.74 -36.24 3.76
C TRP A 596 -40.89 -34.73 3.64
N ARG A 597 -41.90 -34.28 2.88
CA ARG A 597 -42.29 -32.87 2.81
C ARG A 597 -42.58 -32.27 4.18
N HIS A 598 -43.39 -32.97 4.99
CA HIS A 598 -43.72 -32.51 6.35
C HIS A 598 -42.48 -32.47 7.25
N ALA A 599 -41.62 -33.48 7.20
CA ALA A 599 -40.39 -33.50 7.98
C ALA A 599 -39.45 -32.35 7.60
N TYR A 600 -39.28 -32.07 6.30
CA TYR A 600 -38.42 -31.00 5.79
C TYR A 600 -38.91 -29.61 6.22
N PHE A 601 -40.20 -29.30 6.03
CA PHE A 601 -40.74 -28.00 6.46
C PHE A 601 -40.77 -27.85 7.98
N LYS A 602 -40.98 -28.93 8.74
CA LYS A 602 -40.86 -28.91 10.20
C LYS A 602 -39.43 -28.61 10.65
N PHE A 603 -38.44 -29.19 9.98
CA PHE A 603 -37.02 -28.90 10.22
C PHE A 603 -36.69 -27.43 9.92
N MET A 604 -37.12 -26.91 8.76
CA MET A 604 -36.88 -25.51 8.39
C MET A 604 -37.55 -24.54 9.36
N ASN A 605 -38.79 -24.79 9.78
CA ASN A 605 -39.46 -23.96 10.78
C ASN A 605 -38.72 -23.99 12.13
N ASN A 606 -38.31 -25.17 12.62
CA ASN A 606 -37.52 -25.26 13.85
C ASN A 606 -36.17 -24.54 13.73
N LEU A 607 -35.57 -24.50 12.55
CA LEU A 607 -34.30 -23.82 12.30
C LEU A 607 -34.48 -22.30 12.29
N VAL A 608 -35.55 -21.81 11.66
CA VAL A 608 -35.95 -20.40 11.70
C VAL A 608 -36.31 -19.98 13.13
N ASP A 609 -37.05 -20.78 13.88
CA ASP A 609 -37.39 -20.51 15.27
C ASP A 609 -36.15 -20.48 16.16
N ASN A 610 -35.19 -21.39 15.96
CA ASN A 610 -33.91 -21.39 16.68
C ASN A 610 -33.04 -20.17 16.34
N ILE A 611 -33.05 -19.70 15.09
CA ILE A 611 -32.36 -18.46 14.70
C ILE A 611 -33.08 -17.25 15.31
N TYR A 612 -34.42 -17.22 15.27
CA TYR A 612 -35.21 -16.12 15.82
C TYR A 612 -35.05 -15.99 17.35
N VAL A 613 -34.98 -17.12 18.08
CA VAL A 613 -34.73 -17.15 19.52
C VAL A 613 -33.28 -16.79 19.87
N LYS A 614 -32.31 -17.04 18.98
CA LYS A 614 -30.90 -16.62 19.16
C LYS A 614 -30.62 -15.16 18.77
N CYS A 615 -31.52 -14.53 18.01
CA CYS A 615 -31.42 -13.13 17.58
C CYS A 615 -32.25 -12.16 18.44
N ARG A 616 -32.68 -12.60 19.63
CA ARG A 616 -33.27 -11.79 20.69
C ARG A 616 -32.39 -11.90 21.93
#